data_AF-A0A2P4XDJ1-F1
#
_entry.id   AF-A0A2P4XDJ1-F1
#
_cell.length_a   1.000
_cell.length_b   1.000
_cell.length_c   1.000
_cell.angle_alpha   90.00
_cell.angle_beta   90.00
_cell.angle_gamma   90.00
#
_symmetry.space_group_name_H-M   'P 1'
#
loop_
_entity.id
_entity.type
_entity.pdbx_description
1 polymer ?
#
loop_
_entity_poly.entity_id
_entity_poly.type
_entity_poly.pdbx_seq_one_letter_code
_entity_poly.pdbx_strand_id
1 'polypeptide(L)'
;MQPHYLVTVVIAALFCGIQSTAGFKIIPCDVSSEHLAASKRNDLLPKRFLRSDAANDEDGERGGISVSGVDKLKSLMTSSRISAKTLDSWLKKEKSPNSVFVRMGLDKAGSNLFDNPQLASWVKYTEDLSTKNSRKAISPITTLSMIYSDEALAQMIVAAKTDSRKWFIATKLEAAQMQSWLVGGKSADSIFTLFKLDKAGDSILSNPFFNTWYTYLKIVNAKFPTKKMTLFTKLNNQYGDEGLLMVIVEALKVKETSGIAALLRSELFHQWAVSGKSVDAVFQHLMVPPKTWGNILGSAEFKTWSKYVEVFNKENPDKQTTIFAKLSAYYSESQLSGIIEAAQKISSTESIGLLLERDLFQRWIKTRASSEGVFTTLMLDKAGNSLFAAPQFATFTKYTDIIHVSYQKSPIVEVLRPYFDDFHLVTMIMEAEKIPSSLSVAKRMEEELIKEWMISKTKLDEAWKALRLDKSEGLRGVHLFDDPMFNYWMKFLDKYNKVYHGRYVARAPLISTYSSKDLINMIQAAKANPTTKSRADVLEKELLQEFMYVGKHPNDVAQLLKVANRADINKQLLEKYTIDLNKYVDYLNRKREKNEKLLRSTTT
;
A
#
# COMPACT_ATOMS: atom_id res chain seq x y z
N MET A 1 1.25 3.55 -40.50
CA MET A 1 0.42 4.10 -39.40
C MET A 1 0.56 3.18 -38.20
N GLN A 2 0.83 3.76 -37.03
CA GLN A 2 1.72 3.22 -35.99
C GLN A 2 1.12 2.16 -35.04
N PRO A 3 1.84 1.08 -34.68
CA PRO A 3 1.51 0.19 -33.57
C PRO A 3 1.74 0.81 -32.18
N HIS A 4 2.38 1.99 -32.10
CA HIS A 4 2.68 2.67 -30.83
C HIS A 4 1.45 3.22 -30.11
N TYR A 5 0.38 3.60 -30.84
CA TYR A 5 -0.85 4.12 -30.22
C TYR A 5 -1.67 3.03 -29.53
N LEU A 6 -1.72 1.81 -30.10
CA LEU A 6 -2.45 0.68 -29.52
C LEU A 6 -1.80 0.19 -28.20
N VAL A 7 -0.47 0.20 -28.14
CA VAL A 7 0.31 -0.17 -26.94
C VAL A 7 0.01 0.76 -25.76
N THR A 8 -0.14 2.06 -26.01
CA THR A 8 -0.37 3.05 -24.95
C THR A 8 -1.82 3.01 -24.43
N VAL A 9 -2.79 2.75 -25.31
CA VAL A 9 -4.23 2.68 -24.98
C VAL A 9 -4.59 1.41 -24.19
N VAL A 10 -3.97 0.27 -24.50
CA VAL A 10 -4.19 -0.99 -23.76
C VAL A 10 -3.56 -0.94 -22.36
N ILE A 11 -2.40 -0.29 -22.20
CA ILE A 11 -1.77 -0.06 -20.89
C ILE A 11 -2.65 0.87 -20.02
N ALA A 12 -3.25 1.92 -20.58
CA ALA A 12 -4.17 2.77 -19.83
C ALA A 12 -5.46 2.02 -19.40
N ALA A 13 -6.03 1.18 -20.27
CA ALA A 13 -7.27 0.45 -20.00
C ALA A 13 -7.12 -0.67 -18.94
N LEU A 14 -6.00 -1.38 -18.92
CA LEU A 14 -5.75 -2.44 -17.92
C LEU A 14 -5.44 -1.88 -16.52
N PHE A 15 -4.87 -0.68 -16.42
CA PHE A 15 -4.64 0.00 -15.13
C PHE A 15 -5.82 0.87 -14.66
N CYS A 16 -6.77 1.22 -15.53
CA CYS A 16 -8.00 1.93 -15.15
C CYS A 16 -9.03 1.02 -14.46
N GLY A 17 -8.93 -0.31 -14.62
CA GLY A 17 -9.90 -1.28 -14.08
C GLY A 17 -9.87 -1.51 -12.56
N ILE A 18 -9.02 -0.81 -11.80
CA ILE A 18 -8.91 -0.95 -10.33
C ILE A 18 -9.51 0.26 -9.58
N GLN A 19 -10.21 1.18 -10.26
CA GLN A 19 -11.01 2.19 -9.56
C GLN A 19 -12.49 1.80 -9.46
N SER A 20 -12.97 1.79 -8.21
CA SER A 20 -14.35 1.70 -7.71
C SER A 20 -14.72 0.30 -7.20
N THR A 21 -14.83 0.11 -5.89
CA THR A 21 -15.97 0.64 -5.13
C THR A 21 -15.60 1.50 -3.91
N ALA A 22 -15.61 2.82 -4.10
CA ALA A 22 -16.01 3.77 -3.06
C ALA A 22 -16.47 5.05 -3.78
N GLY A 23 -17.76 5.35 -3.67
CA GLY A 23 -18.38 6.45 -4.41
C GLY A 23 -17.83 7.82 -4.02
N PHE A 24 -17.29 8.54 -4.99
CA PHE A 24 -17.26 10.00 -4.97
C PHE A 24 -17.46 10.53 -6.39
N LYS A 25 -18.46 11.41 -6.55
CA LYS A 25 -18.88 11.98 -7.83
C LYS A 25 -17.92 13.14 -8.17
N ILE A 26 -17.09 12.98 -9.20
CA ILE A 26 -16.25 14.05 -9.75
C ILE A 26 -16.93 14.57 -11.02
N ILE A 27 -17.26 15.87 -11.03
CA ILE A 27 -17.72 16.62 -12.21
C ILE A 27 -16.46 16.95 -13.05
N PRO A 28 -16.41 16.65 -14.36
CA PRO A 28 -15.25 17.01 -15.18
C PRO A 28 -15.31 18.51 -15.55
N CYS A 29 -14.17 19.20 -15.38
CA CYS A 29 -13.94 20.55 -15.89
C CYS A 29 -13.30 20.42 -17.28
N ASP A 30 -14.03 20.88 -18.30
CA ASP A 30 -13.58 20.90 -19.68
C ASP A 30 -12.82 22.22 -19.95
N VAL A 31 -11.70 22.13 -20.65
CA VAL A 31 -10.85 23.25 -21.05
C VAL A 31 -10.81 23.25 -22.57
N SER A 32 -11.47 24.22 -23.20
CA SER A 32 -11.16 24.67 -24.55
C SER A 32 -11.62 26.12 -24.74
N SER A 33 -10.68 26.95 -25.18
CA SER A 33 -10.82 28.34 -25.62
C SER A 33 -11.61 28.42 -26.92
N GLU A 34 -12.52 29.40 -27.09
CA GLU A 34 -12.28 30.69 -27.77
C GLU A 34 -13.60 31.43 -28.16
N HIS A 35 -13.50 32.77 -28.28
CA HIS A 35 -14.38 33.75 -28.97
C HIS A 35 -15.58 34.44 -28.24
N LEU A 36 -15.35 35.73 -27.90
CA LEU A 36 -16.12 36.97 -28.24
C LEU A 36 -17.67 36.91 -28.19
N ALA A 37 -18.46 37.83 -27.61
CA ALA A 37 -18.29 39.22 -27.18
C ALA A 37 -19.53 39.67 -26.36
N ALA A 38 -19.37 40.80 -25.65
CA ALA A 38 -20.38 41.81 -25.31
C ALA A 38 -21.60 41.44 -24.42
N SER A 39 -21.68 42.09 -23.25
CA SER A 39 -22.65 43.18 -22.99
C SER A 39 -23.19 43.23 -21.54
N LYS A 40 -22.94 44.39 -20.93
CA LYS A 40 -23.73 45.13 -19.92
C LYS A 40 -23.78 44.69 -18.45
N ARG A 41 -23.24 45.65 -17.66
CA ARG A 41 -23.60 46.07 -16.29
C ARG A 41 -25.10 45.96 -15.98
N ASN A 42 -25.45 45.54 -14.77
CA ASN A 42 -25.94 46.42 -13.70
C ASN A 42 -26.38 45.64 -12.44
N ASP A 43 -26.30 46.34 -11.32
CA ASP A 43 -27.12 46.24 -10.10
C ASP A 43 -26.59 45.57 -8.81
N LEU A 44 -26.26 46.51 -7.93
CA LEU A 44 -26.06 46.60 -6.50
C LEU A 44 -27.07 45.87 -5.59
N LEU A 45 -26.51 45.21 -4.55
CA LEU A 45 -26.95 45.09 -3.14
C LEU A 45 -28.11 44.11 -2.79
N PRO A 46 -28.29 43.71 -1.50
CA PRO A 46 -27.48 42.71 -0.80
C PRO A 46 -28.35 41.65 -0.09
N LYS A 47 -27.98 40.36 -0.13
CA LYS A 47 -28.67 39.33 0.67
C LYS A 47 -28.06 39.23 2.08
N ARG A 48 -28.83 39.72 3.07
CA ARG A 48 -28.73 39.34 4.49
C ARG A 48 -28.67 37.82 4.63
N PHE A 49 -27.71 37.32 5.41
CA PHE A 49 -27.81 36.01 6.06
C PHE A 49 -27.39 36.10 7.53
N LEU A 50 -28.03 35.23 8.29
CA LEU A 50 -28.19 35.20 9.73
C LEU A 50 -26.90 34.91 10.50
N ARG A 51 -26.88 35.39 11.74
CA ARG A 51 -25.90 35.09 12.79
C ARG A 51 -25.88 33.60 13.13
N SER A 52 -24.68 33.03 13.17
CA SER A 52 -24.33 31.86 13.98
C SER A 52 -22.96 32.10 14.59
N ASP A 53 -22.92 32.18 15.90
CA ASP A 53 -21.73 32.40 16.72
C ASP A 53 -20.82 31.16 16.70
N ALA A 54 -19.56 31.35 16.27
CA ALA A 54 -18.36 30.63 16.74
C ALA A 54 -17.13 31.20 16.01
N ALA A 55 -16.70 32.40 16.41
CA ALA A 55 -15.44 32.98 15.94
C ALA A 55 -14.29 32.50 16.84
N ASN A 56 -13.50 31.55 16.34
CA ASN A 56 -12.07 31.48 16.65
C ASN A 56 -11.38 32.43 15.67
N ASP A 57 -11.27 33.70 16.05
CA ASP A 57 -10.44 34.67 15.33
C ASP A 57 -9.11 34.82 16.06
N GLU A 58 -8.13 34.01 15.66
CA GLU A 58 -6.71 34.33 15.85
C GLU A 58 -6.23 35.13 14.63
N ASP A 59 -6.58 36.42 14.58
CA ASP A 59 -5.86 37.39 13.77
C ASP A 59 -5.27 38.46 14.69
N GLY A 60 -3.98 38.28 14.96
CA GLY A 60 -3.14 39.25 15.65
C GLY A 60 -2.81 40.41 14.72
N GLU A 61 -3.75 41.33 14.52
CA GLU A 61 -3.44 42.65 13.98
C GLU A 61 -4.17 43.76 14.76
N ARG A 62 -3.38 44.78 15.13
CA ARG A 62 -3.70 46.04 15.85
C ARG A 62 -4.02 45.91 17.35
N GLY A 63 -3.16 46.54 18.14
CA GLY A 63 -3.30 46.73 19.59
C GLY A 63 -4.47 47.63 19.98
N GLY A 64 -5.68 47.06 19.94
CA GLY A 64 -6.83 47.50 20.72
C GLY A 64 -7.12 46.45 21.77
N ILE A 65 -7.06 46.81 23.06
CA ILE A 65 -7.53 45.93 24.13
C ILE A 65 -9.02 45.69 23.87
N SER A 66 -9.41 44.45 23.54
CA SER A 66 -10.83 44.12 23.36
C SER A 66 -11.59 44.37 24.67
N VAL A 67 -12.87 44.74 24.58
CA VAL A 67 -13.73 44.97 25.75
C VAL A 67 -13.69 43.77 26.72
N SER A 68 -13.63 42.55 26.16
CA SER A 68 -13.46 41.28 26.90
C SER A 68 -12.20 41.24 27.76
N GLY A 69 -11.06 41.74 27.27
CA GLY A 69 -9.80 41.77 28.02
C GLY A 69 -9.84 42.70 29.23
N VAL A 70 -10.50 43.84 29.12
CA VAL A 70 -10.65 44.79 30.25
C VAL A 70 -11.48 44.18 31.37
N ASP A 71 -12.56 43.50 31.04
CA ASP A 71 -13.46 42.89 32.04
C ASP A 71 -12.83 41.67 32.72
N LYS A 72 -12.05 40.87 31.98
CA LYS A 72 -11.26 39.79 32.57
C LYS A 72 -10.23 40.33 33.58
N LEU A 73 -9.50 41.39 33.24
CA LEU A 73 -8.56 42.03 34.16
C LEU A 73 -9.25 42.55 35.43
N LYS A 74 -10.41 43.21 35.29
CA LYS A 74 -11.20 43.69 36.44
C LYS A 74 -11.62 42.54 37.37
N SER A 75 -12.03 41.40 36.81
CA SER A 75 -12.45 40.24 37.61
C SER A 75 -11.31 39.70 38.50
N LEU A 76 -10.08 39.63 37.98
CA LEU A 76 -8.92 39.12 38.71
C LEU A 76 -8.52 40.02 39.89
N MET A 77 -8.81 41.32 39.80
CA MET A 77 -8.51 42.28 40.88
C MET A 77 -9.43 42.14 42.10
N THR A 78 -10.55 41.41 42.03
CA THR A 78 -11.45 41.24 43.18
C THR A 78 -10.78 40.49 44.34
N SER A 79 -9.74 39.71 44.06
CA SER A 79 -8.92 39.01 45.06
C SER A 79 -7.89 39.92 45.76
N SER A 80 -7.70 41.13 45.25
CA SER A 80 -6.75 42.11 45.79
C SER A 80 -7.21 42.62 47.15
N ARG A 81 -6.27 42.84 48.06
CA ARG A 81 -6.54 43.41 49.39
C ARG A 81 -6.48 44.94 49.33
N ILE A 82 -5.96 45.50 48.24
CA ILE A 82 -5.91 46.94 48.00
C ILE A 82 -7.20 47.39 47.31
N SER A 83 -7.90 48.32 47.94
CA SER A 83 -9.13 48.90 47.39
C SER A 83 -8.88 49.79 46.17
N ALA A 84 -9.87 49.89 45.27
CA ALA A 84 -9.80 50.79 44.10
C ALA A 84 -9.55 52.26 44.49
N LYS A 85 -10.13 52.71 45.62
CA LYS A 85 -9.89 54.06 46.18
C LYS A 85 -8.43 54.28 46.55
N THR A 86 -7.75 53.24 47.04
CA THR A 86 -6.32 53.30 47.39
C THR A 86 -5.45 53.39 46.13
N LEU A 87 -5.75 52.59 45.11
CA LEU A 87 -5.07 52.67 43.81
C LEU A 87 -5.24 54.05 43.16
N ASP A 88 -6.46 54.60 43.16
CA ASP A 88 -6.73 55.95 42.65
C ASP A 88 -5.97 57.03 43.44
N SER A 89 -5.91 56.91 44.77
CA SER A 89 -5.10 57.81 45.60
C SER A 89 -3.62 57.76 45.24
N TRP A 90 -3.06 56.57 45.00
CA TRP A 90 -1.68 56.40 44.57
C TRP A 90 -1.44 56.89 43.15
N LEU A 91 -2.44 56.80 42.27
CA LEU A 91 -2.38 57.27 40.89
C LEU A 91 -2.43 58.80 40.83
N LYS A 92 -3.27 59.45 41.66
CA LYS A 92 -3.32 60.90 41.84
C LYS A 92 -2.00 61.48 42.33
N LYS A 93 -1.35 60.76 43.25
CA LYS A 93 -0.02 61.10 43.80
C LYS A 93 1.15 60.66 42.90
N GLU A 94 0.88 60.05 41.76
CA GLU A 94 1.87 59.57 40.79
C GLU A 94 3.00 58.76 41.44
N LYS A 95 2.63 57.89 42.40
CA LYS A 95 3.62 57.02 43.05
C LYS A 95 4.31 56.13 42.02
N SER A 96 5.61 55.91 42.19
CA SER A 96 6.35 55.06 41.27
C SER A 96 5.82 53.61 41.33
N PRO A 97 5.77 52.89 40.19
CA PRO A 97 5.40 51.47 40.15
C PRO A 97 6.19 50.61 41.12
N ASN A 98 7.49 50.87 41.29
CA ASN A 98 8.32 50.17 42.26
C ASN A 98 7.87 50.41 43.71
N SER A 99 7.54 51.66 44.08
CA SER A 99 7.04 51.96 45.43
C SER A 99 5.71 51.25 45.71
N VAL A 100 4.83 51.18 44.71
CA VAL A 100 3.55 50.47 44.84
C VAL A 100 3.76 48.94 44.88
N PHE A 101 4.71 48.41 44.11
CA PHE A 101 5.08 46.99 44.11
C PHE A 101 5.47 46.52 45.51
N VAL A 102 6.37 47.25 46.18
CA VAL A 102 6.79 46.98 47.56
C VAL A 102 5.65 47.16 48.56
N ARG A 103 4.83 48.21 48.42
CA ARG A 103 3.66 48.44 49.30
C ARG A 103 2.61 47.34 49.21
N MET A 104 2.53 46.66 48.06
CA MET A 104 1.64 45.51 47.83
C MET A 104 2.28 44.18 48.25
N GLY A 105 3.51 44.20 48.78
CA GLY A 105 4.23 43.02 49.24
C GLY A 105 4.63 42.07 48.11
N LEU A 106 4.69 42.57 46.87
CA LEU A 106 5.04 41.76 45.69
C LEU A 106 6.55 41.47 45.61
N ASP A 107 7.38 42.30 46.24
CA ASP A 107 8.83 42.11 46.42
C ASP A 107 9.17 40.85 47.24
N LYS A 108 8.26 40.42 48.10
CA LYS A 108 8.42 39.23 48.95
C LYS A 108 7.94 37.94 48.30
N ALA A 109 7.36 38.00 47.09
CA ALA A 109 6.71 36.86 46.47
C ALA A 109 7.71 35.88 45.81
N GLY A 110 8.90 36.34 45.42
CA GLY A 110 9.91 35.53 44.72
C GLY A 110 9.31 34.83 43.48
N SER A 111 9.62 33.54 43.31
CA SER A 111 9.09 32.73 42.20
C SER A 111 7.56 32.57 42.20
N ASN A 112 6.89 32.87 43.31
CA ASN A 112 5.43 32.73 43.47
C ASN A 112 4.69 34.04 43.16
N LEU A 113 5.31 34.98 42.44
CA LEU A 113 4.72 36.27 42.07
C LEU A 113 3.33 36.13 41.43
N PHE A 114 3.16 35.16 40.53
CA PHE A 114 1.90 34.92 39.82
C PHE A 114 0.79 34.32 40.70
N ASP A 115 1.13 33.82 41.88
CA ASP A 115 0.16 33.37 42.88
C ASP A 115 -0.28 34.50 43.81
N ASN A 116 0.41 35.64 43.79
CA ASN A 116 0.07 36.76 44.63
C ASN A 116 -1.16 37.51 44.07
N PRO A 117 -2.28 37.58 44.83
CA PRO A 117 -3.51 38.21 44.34
C PRO A 117 -3.39 39.72 44.11
N GLN A 118 -2.32 40.36 44.61
CA GLN A 118 -2.06 41.77 44.35
C GLN A 118 -1.51 42.04 42.94
N LEU A 119 -0.97 41.02 42.23
CA LEU A 119 -0.26 41.21 40.96
C LEU A 119 -1.14 41.87 39.89
N ALA A 120 -2.38 41.40 39.71
CA ALA A 120 -3.30 41.94 38.72
C ALA A 120 -3.61 43.43 38.96
N SER A 121 -3.84 43.81 40.22
CA SER A 121 -4.06 45.20 40.61
C SER A 121 -2.84 46.08 40.38
N TRP A 122 -1.65 45.56 40.65
CA TRP A 122 -0.41 46.29 40.39
C TRP A 122 -0.17 46.48 38.89
N VAL A 123 -0.33 45.43 38.07
CA VAL A 123 -0.20 45.54 36.60
C VAL A 123 -1.15 46.60 36.06
N LYS A 124 -2.43 46.56 36.46
CA LYS A 124 -3.39 47.61 36.06
C LYS A 124 -2.95 49.00 36.51
N TYR A 125 -2.52 49.14 37.77
CA TYR A 125 -2.04 50.43 38.29
C TYR A 125 -0.90 51.01 37.44
N THR A 126 0.05 50.18 37.02
CA THR A 126 1.17 50.63 36.17
C THR A 126 0.69 51.13 34.80
N GLU A 127 -0.32 50.49 34.22
CA GLU A 127 -0.91 50.90 32.94
C GLU A 127 -1.72 52.19 33.07
N ASP A 128 -2.55 52.29 34.12
CA ASP A 128 -3.31 53.51 34.42
C ASP A 128 -2.35 54.69 34.67
N LEU A 129 -1.22 54.46 35.33
CA LEU A 129 -0.17 55.47 35.51
C LEU A 129 0.52 55.83 34.18
N SER A 130 0.82 54.84 33.34
CA SER A 130 1.44 55.05 32.03
C SER A 130 0.53 55.83 31.07
N THR A 131 -0.78 55.59 31.11
CA THR A 131 -1.76 56.31 30.29
C THR A 131 -1.95 57.75 30.76
N LYS A 132 -1.95 57.97 32.07
CA LYS A 132 -1.98 59.32 32.67
C LYS A 132 -0.72 60.13 32.35
N ASN A 133 0.45 59.50 32.39
CA ASN A 133 1.75 60.13 32.17
C ASN A 133 2.33 59.80 30.78
N SER A 134 1.66 60.28 29.73
CA SER A 134 2.00 60.00 28.32
C SER A 134 3.40 60.44 27.85
N ARG A 135 4.15 61.20 28.66
CA ARG A 135 5.57 61.56 28.40
C ARG A 135 6.58 60.50 28.83
N LYS A 136 6.20 59.57 29.73
CA LYS A 136 7.04 58.43 30.17
C LYS A 136 6.15 57.21 30.30
N ALA A 137 6.02 56.44 29.22
CA ALA A 137 5.33 55.16 29.30
C ALA A 137 6.09 54.24 30.27
N ILE A 138 5.42 53.76 31.32
CA ILE A 138 6.03 52.87 32.32
C ILE A 138 5.43 51.49 32.15
N SER A 139 6.23 50.55 31.63
CA SER A 139 5.81 49.16 31.51
C SER A 139 6.00 48.42 32.84
N PRO A 140 5.05 47.59 33.29
CA PRO A 140 5.23 46.74 34.47
C PRO A 140 6.47 45.84 34.33
N ILE A 141 6.81 45.39 33.12
CA ILE A 141 8.00 44.54 32.92
C ILE A 141 9.31 45.25 33.31
N THR A 142 9.38 46.57 33.20
CA THR A 142 10.56 47.36 33.57
C THR A 142 10.84 47.24 35.07
N THR A 143 9.79 47.22 35.91
CA THR A 143 9.97 47.02 37.35
C THR A 143 10.31 45.57 37.66
N LEU A 144 9.66 44.61 36.98
CA LEU A 144 9.95 43.19 37.18
C LEU A 144 11.39 42.82 36.77
N SER A 145 11.92 43.43 35.71
CA SER A 145 13.29 43.20 35.22
C SER A 145 14.37 43.79 36.13
N MET A 146 14.01 44.67 37.08
CA MET A 146 14.93 45.12 38.14
C MET A 146 15.08 44.09 39.27
N ILE A 147 14.16 43.12 39.35
CA ILE A 147 14.04 42.17 40.47
C ILE A 147 14.39 40.76 40.00
N TYR A 148 13.92 40.39 38.81
CA TYR A 148 14.13 39.09 38.18
C TYR A 148 15.02 39.26 36.96
N SER A 149 15.99 38.36 36.78
CA SER A 149 16.72 38.26 35.51
C SER A 149 15.73 37.99 34.36
N ASP A 150 16.06 38.42 33.14
CA ASP A 150 15.24 38.16 31.94
C ASP A 150 14.88 36.68 31.79
N GLU A 151 15.82 35.76 32.06
CA GLU A 151 15.61 34.31 32.02
C GLU A 151 14.57 33.87 33.06
N ALA A 152 14.81 34.14 34.34
CA ALA A 152 13.89 33.77 35.42
C ALA A 152 12.48 34.35 35.22
N LEU A 153 12.38 35.61 34.80
CA LEU A 153 11.09 36.26 34.57
C LEU A 153 10.32 35.59 33.43
N ALA A 154 10.99 35.28 32.32
CA ALA A 154 10.37 34.58 31.21
C ALA A 154 9.94 33.15 31.58
N GLN A 155 10.75 32.44 32.39
CA GLN A 155 10.39 31.13 32.96
C GLN A 155 9.12 31.20 33.80
N MET A 156 9.03 32.19 34.70
CA MET A 156 7.84 32.41 35.52
C MET A 156 6.60 32.72 34.67
N ILE A 157 6.74 33.55 33.62
CA ILE A 157 5.66 33.89 32.70
C ILE A 157 5.16 32.65 31.94
N VAL A 158 6.05 31.87 31.33
CA VAL A 158 5.69 30.67 30.58
C VAL A 158 5.03 29.63 31.47
N ALA A 159 5.57 29.40 32.67
CA ALA A 159 4.96 28.51 33.65
C ALA A 159 3.54 29.00 34.04
N ALA A 160 3.37 30.31 34.29
CA ALA A 160 2.08 30.88 34.64
C ALA A 160 1.04 30.78 33.51
N LYS A 161 1.44 30.75 32.23
CA LYS A 161 0.51 30.54 31.10
C LYS A 161 -0.13 29.15 31.08
N THR A 162 0.41 28.18 31.81
CA THR A 162 -0.16 26.83 31.90
C THR A 162 -1.37 26.74 32.85
N ASP A 163 -1.53 27.70 33.78
CA ASP A 163 -2.70 27.78 34.67
C ASP A 163 -3.73 28.76 34.10
N SER A 164 -4.94 28.28 33.81
CA SER A 164 -6.04 29.08 33.24
C SER A 164 -6.41 30.32 34.08
N ARG A 165 -6.14 30.31 35.38
CA ARG A 165 -6.39 31.46 36.28
C ARG A 165 -5.32 32.54 36.14
N LYS A 166 -4.08 32.16 35.81
CA LYS A 166 -2.92 33.05 35.67
C LYS A 166 -2.70 33.46 34.21
N TRP A 167 -3.22 32.69 33.26
CA TRP A 167 -3.06 32.84 31.82
C TRP A 167 -3.21 34.27 31.32
N PHE A 168 -4.24 34.99 31.78
CA PHE A 168 -4.52 36.34 31.29
C PHE A 168 -3.41 37.32 31.66
N ILE A 169 -2.98 37.35 32.93
CA ILE A 169 -1.90 38.23 33.40
C ILE A 169 -0.56 37.80 32.80
N ALA A 170 -0.30 36.49 32.74
CA ALA A 170 0.92 35.95 32.16
C ALA A 170 1.06 36.32 30.68
N THR A 171 0.01 36.17 29.87
CA THR A 171 0.00 36.56 28.46
C THR A 171 0.23 38.07 28.29
N LYS A 172 -0.37 38.88 29.17
CA LYS A 172 -0.17 40.34 29.14
C LYS A 172 1.28 40.73 29.47
N LEU A 173 1.87 40.10 30.48
CA LEU A 173 3.26 40.32 30.85
C LEU A 173 4.24 39.77 29.80
N GLU A 174 3.92 38.65 29.14
CA GLU A 174 4.71 38.12 28.02
C GLU A 174 4.77 39.12 26.85
N ALA A 175 3.62 39.69 26.46
CA ALA A 175 3.56 40.71 25.42
C ALA A 175 4.38 41.95 25.79
N ALA A 176 4.27 42.42 27.04
CA ALA A 176 5.09 43.52 27.54
C ALA A 176 6.59 43.19 27.54
N GLN A 177 6.95 41.94 27.86
CA GLN A 177 8.33 41.46 27.84
C GLN A 177 8.91 41.44 26.43
N MET A 178 8.18 40.92 25.45
CA MET A 178 8.58 40.94 24.04
C MET A 178 8.78 42.38 23.53
N GLN A 179 7.90 43.31 23.89
CA GLN A 179 8.06 44.72 23.53
C GLN A 179 9.30 45.35 24.18
N SER A 180 9.55 45.04 25.45
CA SER A 180 10.76 45.51 26.14
C SER A 180 12.04 44.97 25.48
N TRP A 181 12.06 43.70 25.08
CA TRP A 181 13.18 43.14 24.33
C TRP A 181 13.37 43.82 22.98
N LEU A 182 12.28 44.08 22.25
CA LEU A 182 12.31 44.76 20.95
C LEU A 182 12.84 46.20 21.08
N VAL A 183 12.35 46.97 22.05
CA VAL A 183 12.81 48.35 22.32
C VAL A 183 14.27 48.36 22.79
N GLY A 184 14.66 47.38 23.62
CA GLY A 184 16.04 47.19 24.06
C GLY A 184 16.98 46.66 22.97
N GLY A 185 16.51 46.44 21.74
CA GLY A 185 17.33 46.01 20.61
C GLY A 185 17.84 44.56 20.73
N LYS A 186 17.22 43.72 21.56
CA LYS A 186 17.61 42.30 21.66
C LYS A 186 17.28 41.58 20.35
N SER A 187 18.22 40.78 19.85
CA SER A 187 18.00 39.97 18.65
C SER A 187 17.22 38.70 19.01
N ALA A 188 16.57 38.10 18.01
CA ALA A 188 15.95 36.79 18.17
C ALA A 188 16.98 35.72 18.58
N ASP A 189 18.24 35.80 18.12
CA ASP A 189 19.32 34.89 18.55
C ASP A 189 19.70 35.05 20.02
N SER A 190 19.70 36.29 20.53
CA SER A 190 19.96 36.54 21.95
C SER A 190 18.86 35.91 22.82
N ILE A 191 17.59 36.05 22.41
CA ILE A 191 16.46 35.42 23.11
C ILE A 191 16.48 33.89 22.96
N PHE A 192 16.92 33.37 21.82
CA PHE A 192 17.10 31.92 21.62
C PHE A 192 18.05 31.31 22.65
N THR A 193 19.20 31.97 22.85
CA THR A 193 20.24 31.56 23.80
C THR A 193 19.80 31.80 25.24
N LEU A 194 19.06 32.88 25.52
CA LEU A 194 18.46 33.14 26.82
C LEU A 194 17.56 31.98 27.27
N PHE A 195 16.80 31.42 26.35
CA PHE A 195 15.96 30.25 26.57
C PHE A 195 16.69 28.90 26.49
N LYS A 196 18.02 28.92 26.31
CA LYS A 196 18.87 27.74 26.19
C LYS A 196 18.40 26.77 25.09
N LEU A 197 17.77 27.31 24.05
CA LEU A 197 17.28 26.51 22.92
C LEU A 197 18.45 25.96 22.07
N ASP A 198 19.61 26.61 22.14
CA ASP A 198 20.88 26.13 21.59
C ASP A 198 21.36 24.82 22.25
N LYS A 199 20.87 24.53 23.47
CA LYS A 199 21.23 23.34 24.26
C LYS A 199 20.09 22.33 24.38
N ALA A 200 18.98 22.53 23.66
CA ALA A 200 17.80 21.69 23.78
C ALA A 200 17.91 20.33 23.08
N GLY A 201 18.99 20.09 22.31
CA GLY A 201 19.18 18.86 21.54
C GLY A 201 17.98 18.59 20.61
N ASP A 202 17.61 17.33 20.44
CA ASP A 202 16.56 16.96 19.47
C ASP A 202 15.14 17.34 19.94
N SER A 203 14.97 17.70 21.21
CA SER A 203 13.67 18.05 21.82
C SER A 203 13.34 19.55 21.72
N ILE A 204 14.03 20.29 20.87
CA ILE A 204 13.86 21.75 20.74
C ILE A 204 12.42 22.18 20.43
N LEU A 205 11.73 21.46 19.55
CA LEU A 205 10.36 21.82 19.15
C LEU A 205 9.35 21.58 20.27
N SER A 206 9.66 20.67 21.20
CA SER A 206 8.85 20.38 22.38
C SER A 206 9.25 21.24 23.59
N ASN A 207 10.30 22.06 23.48
CA ASN A 207 10.73 22.92 24.57
C ASN A 207 9.64 23.99 24.86
N PRO A 208 9.22 24.17 26.13
CA PRO A 208 8.14 25.09 26.49
C PRO A 208 8.42 26.55 26.10
N PHE A 209 9.69 26.93 25.93
CA PHE A 209 10.10 28.28 25.54
C PHE A 209 10.16 28.50 24.03
N PHE A 210 10.08 27.43 23.23
CA PHE A 210 10.23 27.51 21.77
C PHE A 210 9.16 28.39 21.14
N ASN A 211 7.90 28.26 21.56
CA ASN A 211 6.81 29.06 20.98
C ASN A 211 6.90 30.55 21.33
N THR A 212 7.33 30.88 22.55
CA THR A 212 7.60 32.27 22.97
C THR A 212 8.72 32.86 22.12
N TRP A 213 9.82 32.13 21.94
CA TRP A 213 10.90 32.56 21.05
C TRP A 213 10.44 32.72 19.60
N TYR A 214 9.70 31.74 19.05
CA TYR A 214 9.26 31.77 17.66
C TYR A 214 8.29 32.94 17.40
N THR A 215 7.43 33.25 18.36
CA THR A 215 6.58 34.46 18.33
C THR A 215 7.43 35.73 18.31
N TYR A 216 8.46 35.79 19.15
CA TYR A 216 9.37 36.93 19.17
C TYR A 216 10.15 37.08 17.85
N LEU A 217 10.61 35.98 17.25
CA LEU A 217 11.23 35.98 15.92
C LEU A 217 10.32 36.63 14.87
N LYS A 218 9.01 36.30 14.86
CA LYS A 218 8.03 36.91 13.95
C LYS A 218 7.92 38.43 14.17
N ILE A 219 7.88 38.87 15.43
CA ILE A 219 7.82 40.31 15.80
C ILE A 219 9.07 41.04 15.30
N VAL A 220 10.27 40.51 15.55
CA VAL A 220 11.55 41.10 15.11
C VAL A 220 11.60 41.17 13.58
N ASN A 221 11.20 40.09 12.89
CA ASN A 221 11.17 40.04 11.43
C ASN A 221 10.18 41.03 10.80
N ALA A 222 9.03 41.27 11.44
CA ALA A 222 8.06 42.26 11.01
C ALA A 222 8.61 43.68 11.19
N LYS A 223 9.35 43.95 12.28
CA LYS A 223 9.93 45.26 12.56
C LYS A 223 11.16 45.57 11.70
N PHE A 224 11.99 44.58 11.40
CA PHE A 224 13.25 44.73 10.68
C PHE A 224 13.29 43.85 9.42
N PRO A 225 12.52 44.19 8.38
CA PRO A 225 12.31 43.30 7.24
C PRO A 225 13.56 43.04 6.39
N THR A 226 14.57 43.89 6.48
CA THR A 226 15.85 43.76 5.75
C THR A 226 16.86 42.85 6.44
N LYS A 227 16.62 42.45 7.70
CA LYS A 227 17.48 41.55 8.49
C LYS A 227 16.74 40.28 8.92
N LYS A 228 15.75 39.87 8.13
CA LYS A 228 14.89 38.72 8.47
C LYS A 228 15.70 37.44 8.57
N MET A 229 15.44 36.67 9.62
CA MET A 229 15.92 35.30 9.77
C MET A 229 14.71 34.37 9.80
N THR A 230 14.73 33.28 9.04
CA THR A 230 13.63 32.31 9.07
C THR A 230 13.85 31.28 10.18
N LEU A 231 12.76 30.68 10.66
CA LEU A 231 12.84 29.54 11.59
C LEU A 231 13.72 28.43 11.02
N PHE A 232 13.52 28.11 9.73
CA PHE A 232 14.31 27.12 9.01
C PHE A 232 15.80 27.46 9.05
N THR A 233 16.20 28.68 8.65
CA THR A 233 17.62 29.08 8.60
C THR A 233 18.26 28.95 9.99
N LYS A 234 17.55 29.38 11.03
CA LYS A 234 18.05 29.29 12.40
C LYS A 234 18.32 27.85 12.81
N LEU A 235 17.35 26.96 12.59
CA LEU A 235 17.48 25.55 12.99
C LEU A 235 18.48 24.80 12.09
N ASN A 236 18.50 25.06 10.78
CA ASN A 236 19.44 24.41 9.87
C ASN A 236 20.89 24.77 10.21
N ASN A 237 21.15 26.02 10.62
CA ASN A 237 22.49 26.42 11.09
C ASN A 237 22.91 25.72 12.38
N GLN A 238 21.96 25.29 13.21
CA GLN A 238 22.24 24.63 14.49
C GLN A 238 22.44 23.12 14.34
N TYR A 239 21.60 22.46 13.55
CA TYR A 239 21.60 21.00 13.43
C TYR A 239 22.29 20.49 12.16
N GLY A 240 22.52 21.38 11.18
CA GLY A 240 22.80 20.99 9.81
C GLY A 240 21.59 20.33 9.15
N ASP A 241 21.72 20.11 7.85
CA ASP A 241 20.68 19.46 7.03
C ASP A 241 20.20 18.12 7.61
N GLU A 242 21.14 17.24 7.91
CA GLU A 242 20.90 15.87 8.36
C GLU A 242 20.34 15.82 9.79
N GLY A 243 20.95 16.57 10.71
CA GLY A 243 20.44 16.68 12.08
C GLY A 243 19.04 17.29 12.12
N LEU A 244 18.77 18.32 11.29
CA LEU A 244 17.46 18.95 11.24
C LEU A 244 16.39 17.97 10.74
N LEU A 245 16.71 17.11 9.78
CA LEU A 245 15.79 16.07 9.33
C LEU A 245 15.40 15.11 10.47
N MET A 246 16.35 14.72 11.33
CA MET A 246 16.06 13.84 12.47
C MET A 246 15.15 14.51 13.49
N VAL A 247 15.40 15.79 13.82
CA VAL A 247 14.51 16.60 14.68
C VAL A 247 13.09 16.67 14.10
N ILE A 248 12.97 16.87 12.78
CA ILE A 248 11.69 16.91 12.08
C ILE A 248 10.97 15.55 12.16
N VAL A 249 11.67 14.44 11.89
CA VAL A 249 11.08 13.10 11.89
C VAL A 249 10.52 12.74 13.26
N GLU A 250 11.23 13.02 14.34
CA GLU A 250 10.72 12.78 15.71
C GLU A 250 9.55 13.71 16.04
N ALA A 251 9.66 15.00 15.69
CA ALA A 251 8.61 15.97 15.98
C ALA A 251 7.32 15.75 15.17
N LEU A 252 7.38 15.04 14.03
CA LEU A 252 6.19 14.62 13.29
C LEU A 252 5.38 13.52 14.01
N LYS A 253 5.99 12.79 14.93
CA LYS A 253 5.32 11.74 15.72
C LYS A 253 4.46 12.31 16.85
N VAL A 254 4.70 13.56 17.25
CA VAL A 254 4.01 14.24 18.36
C VAL A 254 3.01 15.26 17.82
N LYS A 255 1.75 15.18 18.26
CA LYS A 255 0.64 15.99 17.73
C LYS A 255 0.90 17.48 17.85
N GLU A 256 1.40 17.91 19.00
CA GLU A 256 1.66 19.31 19.36
C GLU A 256 2.75 19.95 18.49
N THR A 257 3.76 19.18 18.07
CA THR A 257 4.88 19.69 17.26
C THR A 257 4.73 19.42 15.77
N SER A 258 3.80 18.53 15.38
CA SER A 258 3.61 18.07 14.00
C SER A 258 3.41 19.20 13.00
N GLY A 259 2.69 20.26 13.37
CA GLY A 259 2.44 21.41 12.49
C GLY A 259 3.72 22.17 12.13
N ILE A 260 4.56 22.47 13.12
CA ILE A 260 5.84 23.17 12.90
C ILE A 260 6.83 22.26 12.20
N ALA A 261 6.87 20.97 12.56
CA ALA A 261 7.70 19.98 11.90
C ALA A 261 7.34 19.83 10.41
N ALA A 262 6.06 19.86 10.06
CA ALA A 262 5.61 19.80 8.67
C ALA A 262 6.03 21.04 7.85
N LEU A 263 6.00 22.23 8.46
CA LEU A 263 6.51 23.46 7.84
C LEU A 263 8.01 23.38 7.58
N LEU A 264 8.79 22.95 8.58
CA LEU A 264 10.24 22.77 8.45
C LEU A 264 10.61 21.73 7.42
N ARG A 265 9.89 20.60 7.39
CA ARG A 265 10.09 19.54 6.38
C ARG A 265 9.85 20.05 4.97
N SER A 266 8.80 20.84 4.77
CA SER A 266 8.44 21.38 3.46
C SER A 266 9.55 22.31 2.94
N GLU A 267 10.07 23.18 3.81
CA GLU A 267 11.19 24.07 3.47
C GLU A 267 12.48 23.29 3.22
N LEU A 268 12.82 22.32 4.09
CA LEU A 268 14.00 21.48 3.93
C LEU A 268 13.98 20.73 2.59
N PHE A 269 12.85 20.10 2.27
CA PHE A 269 12.71 19.34 1.03
C PHE A 269 12.75 20.23 -0.20
N HIS A 270 12.15 21.42 -0.14
CA HIS A 270 12.25 22.37 -1.24
C HIS A 270 13.70 22.79 -1.48
N GLN A 271 14.43 23.20 -0.44
CA GLN A 271 15.84 23.59 -0.59
C GLN A 271 16.72 22.44 -1.08
N TRP A 272 16.51 21.23 -0.56
CA TRP A 272 17.21 20.03 -1.03
C TRP A 272 16.88 19.70 -2.48
N ALA A 273 15.63 19.85 -2.90
CA ALA A 273 15.23 19.58 -4.27
C ALA A 273 15.82 20.62 -5.25
N VAL A 274 15.78 21.91 -4.88
CA VAL A 274 16.36 23.01 -5.69
C VAL A 274 17.88 22.91 -5.79
N SER A 275 18.55 22.52 -4.70
CA SER A 275 20.01 22.29 -4.70
C SER A 275 20.41 20.98 -5.38
N GLY A 276 19.46 20.14 -5.80
CA GLY A 276 19.72 18.86 -6.44
C GLY A 276 20.33 17.82 -5.49
N LYS A 277 20.05 17.90 -4.18
CA LYS A 277 20.50 16.92 -3.20
C LYS A 277 20.03 15.52 -3.61
N SER A 278 20.92 14.54 -3.52
CA SER A 278 20.64 13.21 -4.04
C SER A 278 19.56 12.50 -3.22
N VAL A 279 18.54 11.99 -3.90
CA VAL A 279 17.53 11.09 -3.32
C VAL A 279 18.18 9.87 -2.65
N ASP A 280 19.31 9.37 -3.18
CA ASP A 280 20.01 8.22 -2.61
C ASP A 280 20.76 8.58 -1.33
N ALA A 281 21.36 9.77 -1.27
CA ALA A 281 22.02 10.24 -0.06
C ALA A 281 21.00 10.42 1.08
N VAL A 282 19.82 10.98 0.78
CA VAL A 282 18.74 11.11 1.77
C VAL A 282 18.19 9.74 2.17
N PHE A 283 18.08 8.79 1.24
CA PHE A 283 17.71 7.40 1.56
C PHE A 283 18.70 6.77 2.54
N GLN A 284 19.99 6.82 2.24
CA GLN A 284 21.04 6.22 3.07
C GLN A 284 21.12 6.85 4.46
N HIS A 285 20.83 8.15 4.57
CA HIS A 285 20.82 8.84 5.85
C HIS A 285 19.61 8.43 6.72
N LEU A 286 18.41 8.37 6.11
CA LEU A 286 17.18 8.00 6.83
C LEU A 286 17.08 6.51 7.13
N MET A 287 17.55 5.68 6.21
CA MET A 287 17.44 4.22 6.30
C MET A 287 18.75 3.67 6.86
N VAL A 288 18.83 3.55 8.18
CA VAL A 288 19.87 2.71 8.80
C VAL A 288 19.63 1.28 8.32
N PRO A 289 20.63 0.53 7.80
CA PRO A 289 20.44 -0.84 7.31
C PRO A 289 19.70 -1.68 8.38
N PRO A 290 18.45 -2.12 8.14
CA PRO A 290 17.67 -2.79 9.16
C PRO A 290 18.18 -4.20 9.41
N LYS A 291 18.18 -4.62 10.68
CA LYS A 291 18.27 -6.03 11.08
C LYS A 291 17.02 -6.84 10.66
N THR A 292 15.94 -6.20 10.23
CA THR A 292 14.71 -6.85 9.76
C THR A 292 14.04 -6.05 8.63
N TRP A 293 14.30 -6.45 7.40
CA TRP A 293 13.81 -5.85 6.15
C TRP A 293 12.31 -6.05 5.87
N GLY A 294 11.58 -6.79 6.71
CA GLY A 294 10.22 -7.27 6.42
C GLY A 294 9.12 -6.22 6.33
N ASN A 295 9.33 -4.99 6.83
CA ASN A 295 8.33 -3.90 6.75
C ASN A 295 8.96 -2.52 6.52
N ILE A 296 9.96 -2.43 5.65
CA ILE A 296 10.61 -1.14 5.34
C ILE A 296 9.59 -0.11 4.84
N LEU A 297 8.64 -0.52 3.99
CA LEU A 297 7.67 0.38 3.35
C LEU A 297 6.66 1.01 4.34
N GLY A 298 6.49 0.43 5.53
CA GLY A 298 5.59 0.93 6.56
C GLY A 298 6.20 2.01 7.46
N SER A 299 7.53 2.17 7.46
CA SER A 299 8.26 3.01 8.41
C SER A 299 7.99 4.51 8.22
N ALA A 300 8.26 5.32 9.25
CA ALA A 300 8.10 6.77 9.17
C ALA A 300 9.21 7.41 8.31
N GLU A 301 10.42 6.86 8.40
CA GLU A 301 11.62 7.20 7.63
C GLU A 301 11.37 6.92 6.14
N PHE A 302 10.97 5.68 5.84
CA PHE A 302 9.95 5.30 4.84
C PHE A 302 9.29 6.41 4.02
N LYS A 303 8.16 6.82 4.61
CA LYS A 303 7.22 7.81 4.13
C LYS A 303 7.83 9.20 4.02
N THR A 304 8.82 9.52 4.85
CA THR A 304 9.52 10.79 4.83
C THR A 304 10.40 10.88 3.58
N TRP A 305 11.19 9.84 3.32
CA TRP A 305 12.00 9.73 2.11
C TRP A 305 11.14 9.68 0.84
N SER A 306 10.07 8.87 0.80
CA SER A 306 9.20 8.80 -0.39
C SER A 306 8.60 10.15 -0.75
N LYS A 307 8.22 10.96 0.26
CA LYS A 307 7.74 12.33 0.04
C LYS A 307 8.84 13.24 -0.51
N TYR A 308 10.08 13.06 -0.08
CA TYR A 308 11.20 13.80 -0.67
C TYR A 308 11.40 13.45 -2.15
N VAL A 309 11.25 12.16 -2.55
CA VAL A 309 11.31 11.76 -3.97
C VAL A 309 10.26 12.50 -4.80
N GLU A 310 9.03 12.63 -4.29
CA GLU A 310 7.97 13.39 -4.97
C GLU A 310 8.34 14.86 -5.18
N VAL A 311 8.87 15.52 -4.14
CA VAL A 311 9.30 16.93 -4.23
C VAL A 311 10.49 17.05 -5.18
N PHE A 312 11.49 16.18 -5.07
CA PHE A 312 12.65 16.16 -5.95
C PHE A 312 12.25 16.04 -7.42
N ASN A 313 11.37 15.09 -7.76
CA ASN A 313 10.91 14.87 -9.14
C ASN A 313 10.08 16.04 -9.69
N LYS A 314 9.35 16.75 -8.82
CA LYS A 314 8.56 17.92 -9.20
C LYS A 314 9.47 19.11 -9.52
N GLU A 315 10.49 19.34 -8.72
CA GLU A 315 11.45 20.45 -8.91
C GLU A 315 12.52 20.12 -9.97
N ASN A 316 12.76 18.83 -10.27
CA ASN A 316 13.74 18.38 -11.25
C ASN A 316 13.11 17.46 -12.32
N PRO A 317 12.26 17.98 -13.23
CA PRO A 317 11.57 17.17 -14.24
C PRO A 317 12.48 16.39 -15.20
N ASP A 318 13.71 16.86 -15.41
CA ASP A 318 14.74 16.25 -16.26
C ASP A 318 15.51 15.12 -15.57
N LYS A 319 15.45 15.03 -14.24
CA LYS A 319 16.22 14.08 -13.41
C LYS A 319 15.31 13.15 -12.60
N GLN A 320 14.06 12.98 -13.03
CA GLN A 320 13.09 12.17 -12.31
C GLN A 320 13.59 10.75 -12.07
N THR A 321 13.30 10.23 -10.89
CA THR A 321 13.57 8.85 -10.48
C THR A 321 12.32 8.23 -9.88
N THR A 322 12.21 6.91 -9.90
CA THR A 322 11.14 6.21 -9.16
C THR A 322 11.67 5.63 -7.86
N ILE A 323 10.77 5.43 -6.89
CA ILE A 323 11.07 4.70 -5.67
C ILE A 323 11.59 3.31 -6.02
N PHE A 324 10.94 2.63 -6.98
CA PHE A 324 11.36 1.32 -7.45
C PHE A 324 12.80 1.31 -7.98
N ALA A 325 13.18 2.30 -8.79
CA ALA A 325 14.54 2.39 -9.32
C ALA A 325 15.59 2.51 -8.22
N LYS A 326 15.26 3.25 -7.14
CA LYS A 326 16.16 3.37 -5.98
C LYS A 326 16.23 2.10 -5.15
N LEU A 327 15.10 1.46 -4.87
CA LEU A 327 15.10 0.19 -4.14
C LEU A 327 15.82 -0.92 -4.93
N SER A 328 15.73 -0.92 -6.26
CA SER A 328 16.44 -1.87 -7.13
C SER A 328 17.97 -1.77 -7.06
N ALA A 329 18.53 -0.68 -6.49
CA ALA A 329 19.96 -0.59 -6.24
C ALA A 329 20.40 -1.40 -5.00
N TYR A 330 19.46 -1.74 -4.10
CA TYR A 330 19.75 -2.41 -2.83
C TYR A 330 19.19 -3.84 -2.74
N TYR A 331 18.18 -4.15 -3.55
CA TYR A 331 17.50 -5.44 -3.53
C TYR A 331 17.48 -6.07 -4.91
N SER A 332 17.68 -7.40 -4.93
CA SER A 332 17.37 -8.19 -6.13
C SER A 332 15.88 -8.12 -6.44
N GLU A 333 15.51 -8.32 -7.72
CA GLU A 333 14.11 -8.29 -8.14
C GLU A 333 13.27 -9.40 -7.46
N SER A 334 13.86 -10.55 -7.13
CA SER A 334 13.22 -11.61 -6.31
C SER A 334 12.89 -11.13 -4.89
N GLN A 335 13.82 -10.43 -4.23
CA GLN A 335 13.58 -9.84 -2.91
C GLN A 335 12.52 -8.74 -2.97
N LEU A 336 12.58 -7.88 -3.98
CA LEU A 336 11.58 -6.82 -4.19
C LEU A 336 10.18 -7.38 -4.42
N SER A 337 10.04 -8.42 -5.25
CA SER A 337 8.76 -9.10 -5.46
C SER A 337 8.19 -9.62 -4.14
N GLY A 338 9.01 -10.21 -3.26
CA GLY A 338 8.57 -10.63 -1.93
C GLY A 338 8.12 -9.47 -1.04
N ILE A 339 8.85 -8.35 -1.03
CA ILE A 339 8.49 -7.13 -0.29
C ILE A 339 7.17 -6.54 -0.82
N ILE A 340 7.00 -6.51 -2.14
CA ILE A 340 5.79 -6.00 -2.82
C ILE A 340 4.57 -6.84 -2.43
N GLU A 341 4.66 -8.16 -2.55
CA GLU A 341 3.55 -9.07 -2.22
C GLU A 341 3.18 -8.99 -0.73
N ALA A 342 4.16 -8.81 0.17
CA ALA A 342 3.88 -8.58 1.58
C ALA A 342 3.18 -7.23 1.82
N ALA A 343 3.65 -6.18 1.15
CA ALA A 343 3.10 -4.83 1.28
C ALA A 343 1.66 -4.70 0.79
N GLN A 344 1.31 -5.43 -0.28
CA GLN A 344 -0.05 -5.48 -0.81
C GLN A 344 -1.06 -6.14 0.16
N LYS A 345 -0.60 -6.99 1.08
CA LYS A 345 -1.47 -7.65 2.08
C LYS A 345 -1.79 -6.78 3.29
N ILE A 346 -1.11 -5.64 3.46
CA ILE A 346 -1.25 -4.75 4.61
C ILE A 346 -1.85 -3.43 4.12
N SER A 347 -3.05 -3.07 4.61
CA SER A 347 -3.79 -1.89 4.14
C SER A 347 -2.99 -0.58 4.18
N SER A 348 -2.10 -0.41 5.15
CA SER A 348 -1.28 0.81 5.27
C SER A 348 -0.14 0.92 4.24
N THR A 349 0.23 -0.17 3.58
CA THR A 349 1.31 -0.25 2.58
C THR A 349 0.82 -0.74 1.21
N GLU A 350 -0.47 -1.01 1.07
CA GLU A 350 -1.05 -1.56 -0.16
C GLU A 350 -0.79 -0.65 -1.37
N SER A 351 -1.05 0.65 -1.23
CA SER A 351 -0.88 1.60 -2.34
C SER A 351 0.57 1.70 -2.83
N ILE A 352 1.55 1.66 -1.91
CA ILE A 352 2.96 1.66 -2.30
C ILE A 352 3.37 0.31 -2.90
N GLY A 353 2.84 -0.81 -2.38
CA GLY A 353 3.02 -2.13 -2.97
C GLY A 353 2.54 -2.19 -4.42
N LEU A 354 1.34 -1.68 -4.71
CA LEU A 354 0.80 -1.61 -6.08
C LEU A 354 1.63 -0.70 -7.00
N LEU A 355 2.11 0.43 -6.49
CA LEU A 355 2.99 1.33 -7.24
C LEU A 355 4.29 0.63 -7.65
N LEU A 356 4.91 -0.09 -6.71
CA LEU A 356 6.16 -0.81 -6.94
C LEU A 356 5.98 -2.00 -7.89
N GLU A 357 4.87 -2.74 -7.79
CA GLU A 357 4.53 -3.82 -8.74
C GLU A 357 4.39 -3.29 -10.16
N ARG A 358 3.67 -2.18 -10.33
CA ARG A 358 3.53 -1.51 -11.63
C ARG A 358 4.89 -1.14 -12.21
N ASP A 359 5.76 -0.52 -11.41
CA ASP A 359 7.08 -0.10 -11.87
C ASP A 359 7.99 -1.30 -12.21
N LEU A 360 7.90 -2.40 -11.45
CA LEU A 360 8.58 -3.67 -11.74
C LEU A 360 8.13 -4.24 -13.09
N PHE A 361 6.81 -4.33 -13.33
CA PHE A 361 6.28 -4.82 -14.60
C PHE A 361 6.64 -3.90 -15.77
N GLN A 362 6.59 -2.58 -15.59
CA GLN A 362 7.01 -1.62 -16.63
C GLN A 362 8.49 -1.79 -16.99
N ARG A 363 9.36 -2.05 -16.00
CA ARG A 363 10.76 -2.38 -16.26
C ARG A 363 10.90 -3.65 -17.10
N TRP A 364 10.22 -4.73 -16.73
CA TRP A 364 10.24 -5.98 -17.51
C TRP A 364 9.68 -5.83 -18.92
N ILE A 365 8.59 -5.07 -19.10
CA ILE A 365 8.01 -4.77 -20.42
C ILE A 365 8.99 -3.96 -21.27
N LYS A 366 9.57 -2.88 -20.72
CA LYS A 366 10.52 -2.01 -21.42
C LYS A 366 11.78 -2.75 -21.84
N THR A 367 12.28 -3.63 -20.98
CA THR A 367 13.46 -4.48 -21.26
C THR A 367 13.12 -5.72 -22.09
N ARG A 368 11.84 -5.92 -22.44
CA ARG A 368 11.34 -7.09 -23.19
C ARG A 368 11.72 -8.42 -22.53
N ALA A 369 11.68 -8.48 -21.20
CA ALA A 369 11.95 -9.69 -20.46
C ALA A 369 11.05 -10.84 -20.94
N SER A 370 11.62 -12.03 -21.12
CA SER A 370 10.85 -13.24 -21.42
C SER A 370 10.23 -13.81 -20.15
N SER A 371 9.13 -14.57 -20.28
CA SER A 371 8.55 -15.29 -19.14
C SER A 371 9.59 -16.16 -18.44
N GLU A 372 10.42 -16.88 -19.21
CA GLU A 372 11.51 -17.70 -18.67
C GLU A 372 12.58 -16.87 -17.93
N GLY A 373 12.95 -15.71 -18.48
CA GLY A 373 13.88 -14.79 -17.84
C GLY A 373 13.33 -14.24 -16.52
N VAL A 374 12.04 -13.90 -16.47
CA VAL A 374 11.39 -13.46 -15.22
C VAL A 374 11.28 -14.62 -14.22
N PHE A 375 10.96 -15.83 -14.68
CA PHE A 375 10.86 -17.02 -13.83
C PHE A 375 12.15 -17.28 -13.05
N THR A 376 13.29 -17.25 -13.76
CA THR A 376 14.63 -17.42 -13.18
C THR A 376 15.07 -16.21 -12.35
N THR A 377 14.75 -14.99 -12.78
CA THR A 377 15.04 -13.75 -12.03
C THR A 377 14.35 -13.74 -10.67
N LEU A 378 13.15 -14.31 -10.58
CA LEU A 378 12.42 -14.48 -9.34
C LEU A 378 12.88 -15.69 -8.49
N MET A 379 13.86 -16.47 -8.98
CA MET A 379 14.37 -17.69 -8.37
C MET A 379 13.33 -18.82 -8.24
N LEU A 380 12.32 -18.84 -9.12
CA LEU A 380 11.26 -19.84 -9.10
C LEU A 380 11.73 -21.21 -9.61
N ASP A 381 12.78 -21.24 -10.43
CA ASP A 381 13.48 -22.45 -10.87
C ASP A 381 14.07 -23.24 -9.69
N LYS A 382 14.32 -22.57 -8.56
CA LYS A 382 14.89 -23.16 -7.33
C LYS A 382 13.83 -23.48 -6.28
N ALA A 383 12.55 -23.19 -6.54
CA ALA A 383 11.48 -23.39 -5.56
C ALA A 383 11.14 -24.87 -5.31
N GLY A 384 11.55 -25.76 -6.22
CA GLY A 384 11.24 -27.19 -6.15
C GLY A 384 9.74 -27.43 -6.02
N ASN A 385 9.36 -28.41 -5.19
CA ASN A 385 7.96 -28.78 -4.97
C ASN A 385 7.11 -27.68 -4.28
N SER A 386 7.74 -26.61 -3.78
CA SER A 386 7.06 -25.48 -3.15
C SER A 386 6.76 -24.34 -4.11
N LEU A 387 6.92 -24.54 -5.43
CA LEU A 387 6.72 -23.52 -6.46
C LEU A 387 5.39 -22.77 -6.31
N PHE A 388 4.26 -23.47 -6.18
CA PHE A 388 2.94 -22.84 -6.08
C PHE A 388 2.67 -22.16 -4.74
N ALA A 389 3.49 -22.42 -3.73
CA ALA A 389 3.43 -21.75 -2.43
C ALA A 389 4.35 -20.51 -2.38
N ALA A 390 5.26 -20.35 -3.35
CA ALA A 390 6.18 -19.22 -3.40
C ALA A 390 5.41 -17.92 -3.69
N PRO A 391 5.53 -16.87 -2.84
CA PRO A 391 4.84 -15.59 -3.07
C PRO A 391 5.17 -14.96 -4.43
N GLN A 392 6.41 -15.14 -4.91
CA GLN A 392 6.87 -14.64 -6.21
C GLN A 392 6.14 -15.29 -7.39
N PHE A 393 5.53 -16.47 -7.20
CA PHE A 393 4.74 -17.13 -8.25
C PHE A 393 3.48 -16.32 -8.60
N ALA A 394 2.89 -15.62 -7.62
CA ALA A 394 1.78 -14.69 -7.88
C ALA A 394 2.24 -13.52 -8.76
N THR A 395 3.38 -12.91 -8.46
CA THR A 395 3.97 -11.85 -9.30
C THR A 395 4.29 -12.36 -10.72
N PHE A 396 4.85 -13.57 -10.83
CA PHE A 396 5.14 -14.20 -12.13
C PHE A 396 3.89 -14.42 -12.97
N THR A 397 2.85 -15.03 -12.39
CA THR A 397 1.59 -15.31 -13.11
C THR A 397 0.93 -14.03 -13.63
N LYS A 398 0.83 -12.99 -12.78
CA LYS A 398 0.33 -11.66 -13.17
C LYS A 398 1.12 -11.08 -14.35
N TYR A 399 2.46 -11.14 -14.30
CA TYR A 399 3.29 -10.65 -15.39
C TYR A 399 3.05 -11.45 -16.68
N THR A 400 3.00 -12.79 -16.60
CA THR A 400 2.75 -13.63 -17.78
C THR A 400 1.39 -13.35 -18.41
N ASP A 401 0.36 -13.04 -17.62
CA ASP A 401 -0.97 -12.67 -18.12
C ASP A 401 -0.92 -11.37 -18.94
N ILE A 402 -0.17 -10.37 -18.46
CA ILE A 402 0.00 -9.09 -19.16
C ILE A 402 0.67 -9.28 -20.53
N ILE A 403 1.77 -10.04 -20.58
CA ILE A 403 2.51 -10.24 -21.83
C ILE A 403 1.85 -11.26 -22.76
N HIS A 404 1.08 -12.22 -22.25
CA HIS A 404 0.31 -13.15 -23.07
C HIS A 404 -0.75 -12.39 -23.90
N VAL A 405 -1.50 -11.48 -23.25
CA VAL A 405 -2.46 -10.59 -23.92
C VAL A 405 -1.77 -9.68 -24.95
N SER A 406 -0.55 -9.24 -24.66
CA SER A 406 0.14 -8.23 -25.48
C SER A 406 0.95 -8.80 -26.65
N TYR A 407 1.42 -10.05 -26.58
CA TYR A 407 2.43 -10.60 -27.50
C TYR A 407 2.19 -12.03 -27.99
N GLN A 408 1.03 -12.66 -27.72
CA GLN A 408 0.74 -14.06 -28.13
C GLN A 408 1.84 -15.06 -27.74
N LYS A 409 2.51 -14.84 -26.59
CA LYS A 409 3.63 -15.69 -26.12
C LYS A 409 3.15 -16.90 -25.31
N SER A 410 4.05 -17.88 -25.23
CA SER A 410 3.84 -19.25 -24.77
C SER A 410 3.04 -19.39 -23.47
N PRO A 411 2.13 -20.38 -23.40
CA PRO A 411 1.43 -20.78 -22.19
C PRO A 411 2.37 -20.96 -21.00
N ILE A 412 1.91 -20.64 -19.79
CA ILE A 412 2.74 -20.69 -18.57
C ILE A 412 3.41 -22.06 -18.39
N VAL A 413 2.74 -23.14 -18.79
CA VAL A 413 3.23 -24.52 -18.72
C VAL A 413 4.48 -24.73 -19.56
N GLU A 414 4.58 -24.11 -20.75
CA GLU A 414 5.78 -24.20 -21.60
C GLU A 414 7.00 -23.57 -20.93
N VAL A 415 6.80 -22.56 -20.08
CA VAL A 415 7.88 -21.94 -19.31
C VAL A 415 8.36 -22.86 -18.19
N LEU A 416 7.48 -23.70 -17.64
CA LEU A 416 7.80 -24.58 -16.53
C LEU A 416 8.46 -25.90 -16.97
N ARG A 417 8.13 -26.41 -18.16
CA ARG A 417 8.61 -27.71 -18.67
C ARG A 417 10.13 -27.91 -18.69
N PRO A 418 10.98 -26.88 -18.95
CA PRO A 418 12.43 -27.03 -18.84
C PRO A 418 12.91 -27.36 -17.42
N TYR A 419 12.13 -27.00 -16.40
CA TYR A 419 12.48 -27.14 -14.99
C TYR A 419 11.74 -28.29 -14.30
N PHE A 420 10.50 -28.55 -14.73
CA PHE A 420 9.62 -29.56 -14.15
C PHE A 420 8.91 -30.32 -15.27
N ASP A 421 9.14 -31.63 -15.37
CA ASP A 421 8.35 -32.47 -16.27
C ASP A 421 6.87 -32.52 -15.81
N ASP A 422 5.98 -32.92 -16.71
CA ASP A 422 4.54 -32.91 -16.41
C ASP A 422 4.19 -33.84 -15.23
N PHE A 423 4.95 -34.91 -14.97
CA PHE A 423 4.78 -35.76 -13.79
C PHE A 423 4.98 -34.97 -12.48
N HIS A 424 6.07 -34.20 -12.39
CA HIS A 424 6.33 -33.36 -11.22
C HIS A 424 5.33 -32.19 -11.13
N LEU A 425 4.93 -31.59 -12.27
CA LEU A 425 3.89 -30.56 -12.30
C LEU A 425 2.57 -31.07 -11.75
N VAL A 426 2.10 -32.25 -12.18
CA VAL A 426 0.87 -32.86 -11.64
C VAL A 426 1.01 -33.19 -10.16
N THR A 427 2.18 -33.69 -9.73
CA THR A 427 2.44 -33.92 -8.31
C THR A 427 2.32 -32.63 -7.49
N MET A 428 2.95 -31.54 -7.94
CA MET A 428 2.84 -30.23 -7.29
C MET A 428 1.41 -29.69 -7.28
N ILE A 429 0.65 -29.87 -8.37
CA ILE A 429 -0.76 -29.46 -8.46
C ILE A 429 -1.58 -30.20 -7.41
N MET A 430 -1.48 -31.52 -7.35
CA MET A 430 -2.25 -32.33 -6.41
C MET A 430 -1.91 -32.01 -4.94
N GLU A 431 -0.65 -31.77 -4.61
CA GLU A 431 -0.28 -31.33 -3.27
C GLU A 431 -0.81 -29.92 -2.96
N ALA A 432 -0.75 -29.00 -3.92
CA ALA A 432 -1.27 -27.65 -3.76
C ALA A 432 -2.81 -27.59 -3.67
N GLU A 433 -3.54 -28.55 -4.27
CA GLU A 433 -5.00 -28.68 -4.13
C GLU A 433 -5.41 -29.08 -2.70
N LYS A 434 -4.54 -29.75 -1.93
CA LYS A 434 -4.82 -30.11 -0.52
C LYS A 434 -4.72 -28.92 0.43
N ILE A 435 -4.08 -27.82 0.01
CA ILE A 435 -3.80 -26.66 0.86
C ILE A 435 -4.73 -25.50 0.46
N PRO A 436 -5.58 -24.98 1.37
CA PRO A 436 -6.55 -23.94 1.03
C PRO A 436 -5.95 -22.66 0.42
N SER A 437 -4.78 -22.23 0.87
CA SER A 437 -4.10 -21.01 0.37
C SER A 437 -3.52 -21.14 -1.04
N SER A 438 -3.29 -22.35 -1.54
CA SER A 438 -2.77 -22.60 -2.90
C SER A 438 -3.80 -23.22 -3.84
N LEU A 439 -5.02 -23.51 -3.38
CA LEU A 439 -6.06 -24.18 -4.16
C LEU A 439 -6.40 -23.45 -5.47
N SER A 440 -6.47 -22.12 -5.46
CA SER A 440 -6.76 -21.32 -6.66
C SER A 440 -5.65 -21.43 -7.70
N VAL A 441 -4.39 -21.37 -7.25
CA VAL A 441 -3.21 -21.54 -8.10
C VAL A 441 -3.18 -22.96 -8.67
N ALA A 442 -3.42 -23.98 -7.84
CA ALA A 442 -3.45 -25.37 -8.27
C ALA A 442 -4.50 -25.62 -9.36
N LYS A 443 -5.72 -25.13 -9.17
CA LYS A 443 -6.80 -25.23 -10.17
C LYS A 443 -6.44 -24.54 -11.48
N ARG A 444 -5.90 -23.32 -11.41
CA ARG A 444 -5.43 -22.59 -12.59
C ARG A 444 -4.35 -23.38 -13.34
N MET A 445 -3.36 -23.91 -12.63
CA MET A 445 -2.28 -24.69 -13.24
C MET A 445 -2.75 -26.03 -13.82
N GLU A 446 -3.72 -26.71 -13.18
CA GLU A 446 -4.40 -27.86 -13.77
C GLU A 446 -5.07 -27.49 -15.11
N GLU A 447 -5.83 -26.39 -15.13
CA GLU A 447 -6.52 -25.97 -16.35
C GLU A 447 -5.55 -25.65 -17.48
N GLU A 448 -4.46 -24.94 -17.18
CA GLU A 448 -3.41 -24.63 -18.17
C GLU A 448 -2.73 -25.91 -18.69
N LEU A 449 -2.36 -26.86 -17.82
CA LEU A 449 -1.75 -28.13 -18.26
C LEU A 449 -2.71 -28.96 -19.11
N ILE A 450 -3.98 -29.02 -18.71
CA ILE A 450 -5.00 -29.75 -19.47
C ILE A 450 -5.27 -29.08 -20.82
N LYS A 451 -5.31 -27.74 -20.89
CA LYS A 451 -5.40 -27.02 -22.18
C LYS A 451 -4.23 -27.40 -23.09
N GLU A 452 -3.01 -27.46 -22.54
CA GLU A 452 -1.83 -27.87 -23.30
C GLU A 452 -1.94 -29.29 -23.86
N TRP A 453 -2.40 -30.25 -23.05
CA TRP A 453 -2.66 -31.61 -23.51
C TRP A 453 -3.86 -31.71 -24.46
N MET A 454 -4.78 -30.76 -24.46
CA MET A 454 -5.92 -30.73 -25.39
C MET A 454 -5.57 -30.15 -26.76
N ILE A 455 -4.41 -29.51 -26.97
CA ILE A 455 -4.06 -28.81 -28.23
C ILE A 455 -4.13 -29.73 -29.46
N SER A 456 -3.78 -31.01 -29.33
CA SER A 456 -3.91 -31.96 -30.44
C SER A 456 -4.27 -33.36 -29.94
N LYS A 457 -4.83 -34.16 -30.85
CA LYS A 457 -5.23 -35.54 -30.56
C LYS A 457 -4.07 -36.50 -30.28
N THR A 458 -2.86 -36.17 -30.73
CA THR A 458 -1.64 -36.96 -30.47
C THR A 458 -1.19 -36.85 -29.02
N LYS A 459 -1.68 -35.85 -28.27
CA LYS A 459 -1.29 -35.61 -26.89
C LYS A 459 -1.96 -36.52 -25.86
N LEU A 460 -2.92 -37.38 -26.23
CA LEU A 460 -3.49 -38.37 -25.30
C LEU A 460 -2.42 -39.41 -24.87
N ASP A 461 -1.65 -39.91 -25.84
CA ASP A 461 -0.53 -40.83 -25.60
C ASP A 461 0.66 -40.10 -24.95
N GLU A 462 0.89 -38.83 -25.31
CA GLU A 462 1.94 -38.03 -24.67
C GLU A 462 1.62 -37.75 -23.20
N ALA A 463 0.38 -37.38 -22.85
CA ALA A 463 -0.04 -37.19 -21.47
C ALA A 463 0.11 -38.49 -20.65
N TRP A 464 -0.23 -39.64 -21.25
CA TRP A 464 -0.03 -40.96 -20.64
C TRP A 464 1.45 -41.21 -20.31
N LYS A 465 2.35 -40.97 -21.27
CA LYS A 465 3.81 -41.13 -21.09
C LYS A 465 4.41 -40.08 -20.16
N ALA A 466 3.92 -38.84 -20.22
CA ALA A 466 4.38 -37.74 -19.40
C ALA A 466 4.07 -37.99 -17.93
N LEU A 467 2.94 -38.66 -17.65
CA LEU A 467 2.56 -39.18 -16.34
C LEU A 467 3.25 -40.51 -15.97
N ARG A 468 4.16 -41.01 -16.81
CA ARG A 468 4.96 -42.24 -16.62
C ARG A 468 4.11 -43.51 -16.45
N LEU A 469 2.88 -43.49 -16.93
CA LEU A 469 1.94 -44.62 -16.85
C LEU A 469 2.32 -45.76 -17.80
N ASP A 470 3.20 -45.51 -18.76
CA ASP A 470 3.81 -46.49 -19.68
C ASP A 470 5.02 -47.23 -19.08
N LYS A 471 5.75 -46.58 -18.16
CA LYS A 471 7.03 -47.06 -17.59
C LYS A 471 6.91 -47.66 -16.21
N SER A 472 5.74 -47.60 -15.60
CA SER A 472 5.58 -48.15 -14.27
C SER A 472 5.63 -49.68 -14.35
N GLU A 473 6.80 -50.24 -14.03
CA GLU A 473 7.01 -51.68 -13.88
C GLU A 473 6.15 -52.25 -12.73
N GLY A 474 5.65 -51.40 -11.81
CA GLY A 474 4.79 -51.74 -10.67
C GLY A 474 3.28 -51.76 -10.95
N LEU A 475 2.81 -51.27 -12.10
CA LEU A 475 1.37 -51.23 -12.47
C LEU A 475 0.87 -52.53 -13.12
N ARG A 476 1.67 -53.60 -13.10
CA ARG A 476 1.18 -54.95 -13.43
C ARG A 476 0.31 -55.46 -12.27
N GLY A 477 -0.89 -54.92 -12.08
CA GLY A 477 -1.81 -55.41 -11.05
C GLY A 477 -2.91 -54.45 -10.61
N VAL A 478 -3.66 -54.91 -9.60
CA VAL A 478 -4.88 -54.33 -8.99
C VAL A 478 -4.75 -52.86 -8.54
N HIS A 479 -3.53 -52.33 -8.45
CA HIS A 479 -3.22 -51.01 -7.90
C HIS A 479 -3.27 -49.85 -8.92
N LEU A 480 -3.60 -50.09 -10.20
CA LEU A 480 -3.76 -49.02 -11.19
C LEU A 480 -4.79 -47.97 -10.76
N PHE A 481 -5.90 -48.39 -10.17
CA PHE A 481 -6.94 -47.48 -9.68
C PHE A 481 -6.54 -46.76 -8.39
N ASP A 482 -5.51 -47.23 -7.70
CA ASP A 482 -4.93 -46.59 -6.52
C ASP A 482 -3.88 -45.53 -6.89
N ASP A 483 -3.36 -45.56 -8.14
CA ASP A 483 -2.34 -44.63 -8.62
C ASP A 483 -2.92 -43.20 -8.81
N PRO A 484 -2.41 -42.19 -8.10
CA PRO A 484 -2.83 -40.80 -8.26
C PRO A 484 -2.66 -40.28 -9.70
N MET A 485 -1.60 -40.67 -10.42
CA MET A 485 -1.35 -40.25 -11.79
C MET A 485 -2.38 -40.83 -12.75
N PHE A 486 -2.78 -42.10 -12.55
CA PHE A 486 -3.83 -42.73 -13.34
C PHE A 486 -5.18 -42.03 -13.11
N ASN A 487 -5.49 -41.74 -11.85
CA ASN A 487 -6.70 -41.02 -11.48
C ASN A 487 -6.73 -39.60 -12.08
N TYR A 488 -5.58 -38.91 -12.11
CA TYR A 488 -5.45 -37.61 -12.76
C TYR A 488 -5.62 -37.71 -14.28
N TRP A 489 -5.01 -38.70 -14.92
CA TRP A 489 -5.17 -38.97 -16.35
C TRP A 489 -6.62 -39.27 -16.72
N MET A 490 -7.34 -40.05 -15.91
CA MET A 490 -8.77 -40.33 -16.11
C MET A 490 -9.62 -39.04 -16.04
N LYS A 491 -9.33 -38.14 -15.11
CA LYS A 491 -9.96 -36.80 -15.03
C LYS A 491 -9.70 -35.98 -16.30
N PHE A 492 -8.48 -36.04 -16.83
CA PHE A 492 -8.15 -35.42 -18.12
C PHE A 492 -8.93 -36.06 -19.27
N LEU A 493 -8.96 -37.39 -19.37
CA LEU A 493 -9.69 -38.13 -20.40
C LEU A 493 -11.18 -37.77 -20.40
N ASP A 494 -11.81 -37.64 -19.24
CA ASP A 494 -13.20 -37.20 -19.13
C ASP A 494 -13.44 -35.81 -19.72
N LYS A 495 -12.53 -34.86 -19.46
CA LYS A 495 -12.59 -33.50 -20.04
C LYS A 495 -12.35 -33.54 -21.56
N TYR A 496 -11.35 -34.31 -21.99
CA TYR A 496 -11.01 -34.49 -23.39
C TYR A 496 -12.18 -35.08 -24.20
N ASN A 497 -12.82 -36.13 -23.70
CA ASN A 497 -13.98 -36.79 -24.34
C ASN A 497 -15.20 -35.86 -24.43
N LYS A 498 -15.35 -34.93 -23.47
CA LYS A 498 -16.38 -33.88 -23.56
C LYS A 498 -16.06 -32.86 -24.65
N VAL A 499 -14.81 -32.45 -24.82
CA VAL A 499 -14.49 -31.46 -25.86
C VAL A 499 -14.58 -32.05 -27.27
N TYR A 500 -14.12 -33.29 -27.46
CA TYR A 500 -14.04 -33.93 -28.76
C TYR A 500 -15.28 -34.77 -29.14
N HIS A 501 -16.48 -34.32 -28.76
CA HIS A 501 -17.75 -35.01 -29.00
C HIS A 501 -17.91 -35.50 -30.46
N GLY A 502 -18.40 -36.74 -30.62
CA GLY A 502 -18.85 -37.28 -31.91
C GLY A 502 -17.88 -38.19 -32.66
N ARG A 503 -16.67 -38.44 -32.12
CA ARG A 503 -15.82 -39.58 -32.53
C ARG A 503 -15.24 -40.22 -31.29
N TYR A 504 -15.57 -41.48 -31.08
CA TYR A 504 -14.95 -42.33 -30.08
C TYR A 504 -13.43 -42.20 -30.17
N VAL A 505 -12.79 -41.69 -29.12
CA VAL A 505 -11.33 -41.68 -29.02
C VAL A 505 -10.96 -42.87 -28.19
N ALA A 506 -10.33 -43.84 -28.86
CA ALA A 506 -9.95 -45.07 -28.22
C ALA A 506 -9.05 -44.77 -27.02
N ARG A 507 -9.21 -45.54 -25.94
CA ARG A 507 -8.24 -45.71 -24.84
C ARG A 507 -6.99 -46.46 -25.35
N ALA A 508 -6.46 -45.99 -26.48
CA ALA A 508 -5.30 -46.52 -27.14
C ALA A 508 -4.08 -46.63 -26.21
N PRO A 509 -3.80 -45.67 -25.29
CA PRO A 509 -2.71 -45.87 -24.34
C PRO A 509 -2.92 -47.09 -23.43
N LEU A 510 -4.13 -47.31 -22.91
CA LEU A 510 -4.43 -48.46 -22.04
C LEU A 510 -4.33 -49.79 -22.79
N ILE A 511 -4.89 -49.87 -24.01
CA ILE A 511 -4.86 -51.09 -24.84
C ILE A 511 -3.46 -51.38 -25.39
N SER A 512 -2.67 -50.35 -25.68
CA SER A 512 -1.28 -50.51 -26.14
C SER A 512 -0.31 -50.83 -25.01
N THR A 513 -0.59 -50.37 -23.78
CA THR A 513 0.26 -50.61 -22.61
C THR A 513 0.00 -51.99 -21.97
N TYR A 514 -1.26 -52.42 -21.90
CA TYR A 514 -1.66 -53.63 -21.18
C TYR A 514 -2.36 -54.64 -22.09
N SER A 515 -2.12 -55.94 -21.85
CA SER A 515 -2.87 -56.98 -22.55
C SER A 515 -4.37 -56.90 -22.21
N SER A 516 -5.24 -57.30 -23.15
CA SER A 516 -6.70 -57.35 -22.89
C SER A 516 -7.03 -58.18 -21.64
N LYS A 517 -6.25 -59.22 -21.34
CA LYS A 517 -6.42 -60.09 -20.17
C LYS A 517 -6.07 -59.35 -18.88
N ASP A 518 -4.97 -58.60 -18.87
CA ASP A 518 -4.53 -57.85 -17.70
C ASP A 518 -5.50 -56.71 -17.39
N LEU A 519 -5.96 -55.97 -18.41
CA LEU A 519 -6.97 -54.93 -18.24
C LEU A 519 -8.26 -55.44 -17.60
N ILE A 520 -8.79 -56.56 -18.07
CA ILE A 520 -10.01 -57.15 -17.51
C ILE A 520 -9.80 -57.64 -16.08
N ASN A 521 -8.66 -58.28 -15.78
CA ASN A 521 -8.34 -58.68 -14.41
C ASN A 521 -8.23 -57.47 -13.46
N MET A 522 -7.60 -56.38 -13.90
CA MET A 522 -7.47 -55.14 -13.12
C MET A 522 -8.83 -54.50 -12.86
N ILE A 523 -9.69 -54.42 -13.88
CA ILE A 523 -11.06 -53.91 -13.76
C ILE A 523 -11.87 -54.76 -12.77
N GLN A 524 -11.83 -56.08 -12.88
CA GLN A 524 -12.55 -56.98 -11.98
C GLN A 524 -12.10 -56.81 -10.53
N ALA A 525 -10.80 -56.70 -10.31
CA ALA A 525 -10.24 -56.48 -8.98
C ALA A 525 -10.63 -55.10 -8.42
N ALA A 526 -10.64 -54.06 -9.27
CA ALA A 526 -11.12 -52.72 -8.89
C ALA A 526 -12.65 -52.67 -8.66
N LYS A 527 -13.45 -53.54 -9.30
CA LYS A 527 -14.88 -53.69 -9.04
C LYS A 527 -15.16 -54.35 -7.68
N ALA A 528 -14.23 -55.15 -7.16
CA ALA A 528 -14.33 -55.77 -5.84
C ALA A 528 -14.10 -54.75 -4.70
N ASN A 529 -13.40 -53.64 -4.95
CA ASN A 529 -13.21 -52.57 -3.99
C ASN A 529 -14.32 -51.49 -4.13
N PRO A 530 -15.12 -51.22 -3.07
CA PRO A 530 -16.22 -50.26 -3.12
C PRO A 530 -15.82 -48.85 -3.57
N THR A 531 -14.60 -48.41 -3.25
CA THR A 531 -14.11 -47.06 -3.56
C THR A 531 -13.79 -46.86 -5.04
N THR A 532 -13.35 -47.91 -5.73
CA THR A 532 -12.96 -47.89 -7.14
C THR A 532 -14.03 -48.45 -8.08
N LYS A 533 -15.03 -49.16 -7.53
CA LYS A 533 -16.08 -49.86 -8.30
C LYS A 533 -16.76 -49.01 -9.36
N SER A 534 -17.22 -47.81 -9.00
CA SER A 534 -17.94 -46.95 -9.95
C SER A 534 -17.08 -46.57 -11.16
N ARG A 535 -15.80 -46.27 -10.94
CA ARG A 535 -14.86 -45.96 -12.03
C ARG A 535 -14.54 -47.20 -12.85
N ALA A 536 -14.37 -48.35 -12.19
CA ALA A 536 -14.09 -49.61 -12.85
C ALA A 536 -15.28 -50.08 -13.73
N ASP A 537 -16.53 -49.87 -13.31
CA ASP A 537 -17.73 -50.16 -14.11
C ASP A 537 -17.81 -49.28 -15.37
N VAL A 538 -17.40 -48.01 -15.28
CA VAL A 538 -17.28 -47.11 -16.43
C VAL A 538 -16.13 -47.57 -17.35
N LEU A 539 -14.98 -47.93 -16.75
CA LEU A 539 -13.78 -48.41 -17.44
C LEU A 539 -14.11 -49.69 -18.25
N GLU A 540 -14.89 -50.61 -17.68
CA GLU A 540 -15.36 -51.87 -18.28
C GLU A 540 -16.27 -51.64 -19.49
N LYS A 541 -17.27 -50.76 -19.37
CA LYS A 541 -18.15 -50.40 -20.49
C LYS A 541 -17.35 -49.76 -21.63
N GLU A 542 -16.46 -48.85 -21.25
CA GLU A 542 -15.41 -48.26 -22.09
C GLU A 542 -14.69 -49.30 -22.96
N LEU A 543 -14.04 -50.24 -22.28
CA LEU A 543 -13.19 -51.26 -22.88
C LEU A 543 -13.97 -52.27 -23.72
N LEU A 544 -15.20 -52.62 -23.32
CA LEU A 544 -16.06 -53.46 -24.16
C LEU A 544 -16.47 -52.73 -25.44
N GLN A 545 -16.67 -51.42 -25.38
CA GLN A 545 -16.92 -50.61 -26.57
C GLN A 545 -15.72 -50.60 -27.52
N GLU A 546 -14.49 -50.52 -27.01
CA GLU A 546 -13.25 -50.74 -27.80
C GLU A 546 -13.27 -52.08 -28.53
N PHE A 547 -13.51 -53.16 -27.77
CA PHE A 547 -13.51 -54.52 -28.30
C PHE A 547 -14.52 -54.66 -29.44
N MET A 548 -15.67 -54.00 -29.34
CA MET A 548 -16.65 -53.96 -30.43
C MET A 548 -16.11 -53.24 -31.66
N TYR A 549 -15.48 -52.07 -31.48
CA TYR A 549 -14.95 -51.28 -32.60
C TYR A 549 -13.82 -51.97 -33.36
N VAL A 550 -12.97 -52.73 -32.66
CA VAL A 550 -11.93 -53.56 -33.29
C VAL A 550 -12.44 -54.93 -33.75
N GLY A 551 -13.73 -55.22 -33.59
CA GLY A 551 -14.36 -56.46 -34.04
C GLY A 551 -13.90 -57.71 -33.31
N LYS A 552 -13.51 -57.60 -32.03
CA LYS A 552 -13.06 -58.75 -31.22
C LYS A 552 -14.20 -59.77 -31.09
N HIS A 553 -13.93 -61.03 -31.40
CA HIS A 553 -14.97 -62.06 -31.46
C HIS A 553 -15.60 -62.30 -30.08
N PRO A 554 -16.92 -62.54 -29.97
CA PRO A 554 -17.58 -62.78 -28.68
C PRO A 554 -16.95 -63.90 -27.85
N ASN A 555 -16.45 -64.97 -28.49
CA ASN A 555 -15.76 -66.06 -27.78
C ASN A 555 -14.47 -65.59 -27.10
N ASP A 556 -13.71 -64.69 -27.72
CA ASP A 556 -12.48 -64.14 -27.13
C ASP A 556 -12.83 -63.24 -25.94
N VAL A 557 -13.90 -62.46 -26.05
CA VAL A 557 -14.41 -61.63 -24.95
C VAL A 557 -14.95 -62.50 -23.81
N ALA A 558 -15.62 -63.61 -24.12
CA ALA A 558 -16.10 -64.58 -23.12
C ALA A 558 -14.96 -65.20 -22.32
N GLN A 559 -13.86 -65.57 -22.99
CA GLN A 559 -12.65 -66.07 -22.35
C GLN A 559 -11.99 -65.01 -21.46
N LEU A 560 -11.91 -63.76 -21.93
CA LEU A 560 -11.36 -62.65 -21.15
C LEU A 560 -12.17 -62.36 -19.89
N LEU A 561 -13.50 -62.38 -19.99
CA LEU A 561 -14.42 -62.16 -18.86
C LEU A 561 -14.55 -63.36 -17.92
N LYS A 562 -13.93 -64.51 -18.24
CA LYS A 562 -14.00 -65.78 -17.48
C LYS A 562 -15.43 -66.26 -17.24
N VAL A 563 -16.29 -66.20 -18.26
CA VAL A 563 -17.71 -66.60 -18.14
C VAL A 563 -17.82 -68.11 -17.91
N ALA A 564 -18.12 -68.55 -16.68
CA ALA A 564 -18.00 -69.96 -16.28
C ALA A 564 -19.31 -70.75 -16.34
N ASN A 565 -20.48 -70.13 -16.14
CA ASN A 565 -21.77 -70.84 -16.01
C ASN A 565 -23.02 -69.91 -16.11
N ARG A 566 -24.23 -70.50 -16.19
CA ARG A 566 -25.51 -69.80 -16.52
C ARG A 566 -25.92 -68.65 -15.58
N ALA A 567 -25.36 -68.57 -14.36
CA ALA A 567 -25.67 -67.54 -13.35
C ALA A 567 -24.61 -66.42 -13.27
N ASP A 568 -23.64 -66.39 -14.18
CA ASP A 568 -22.53 -65.44 -14.16
C ASP A 568 -22.99 -64.03 -14.58
N ILE A 569 -22.73 -63.03 -13.75
CA ILE A 569 -23.00 -61.61 -14.03
C ILE A 569 -22.32 -61.16 -15.32
N ASN A 570 -21.17 -61.76 -15.66
CA ASN A 570 -20.45 -61.47 -16.89
C ASN A 570 -21.14 -62.02 -18.14
N LYS A 571 -22.10 -62.96 -17.99
CA LYS A 571 -22.89 -63.50 -19.11
C LYS A 571 -23.86 -62.45 -19.69
N GLN A 572 -24.54 -61.69 -18.83
CA GLN A 572 -25.42 -60.59 -19.29
C GLN A 572 -24.62 -59.51 -20.02
N LEU A 573 -23.40 -59.25 -19.55
CA LEU A 573 -22.48 -58.31 -20.17
C LEU A 573 -22.02 -58.80 -21.55
N LEU A 574 -21.71 -60.10 -21.69
CA LEU A 574 -21.35 -60.74 -22.95
C LEU A 574 -22.53 -60.79 -23.95
N GLU A 575 -23.74 -61.07 -23.49
CA GLU A 575 -24.96 -61.05 -24.32
C GLU A 575 -25.19 -59.66 -24.89
N LYS A 576 -25.09 -58.63 -24.03
CA LYS A 576 -25.18 -57.23 -24.46
C LYS A 576 -24.08 -56.86 -25.45
N TYR A 577 -22.83 -57.21 -25.17
CA TYR A 577 -21.70 -56.99 -26.08
C TYR A 577 -21.95 -57.61 -27.45
N THR A 578 -22.45 -58.84 -27.50
CA THR A 578 -22.73 -59.56 -28.75
C THR A 578 -23.82 -58.87 -29.57
N ILE A 579 -24.89 -58.43 -28.91
CA ILE A 579 -25.98 -57.69 -29.56
C ILE A 579 -25.47 -56.36 -30.12
N ASP A 580 -24.70 -55.62 -29.33
CA ASP A 580 -24.20 -54.30 -29.72
C ASP A 580 -23.12 -54.41 -30.83
N LEU A 581 -22.29 -55.46 -30.81
CA LEU A 581 -21.36 -55.78 -31.90
C LEU A 581 -22.10 -56.07 -33.21
N ASN A 582 -23.16 -56.89 -33.17
CA ASN A 582 -23.94 -57.21 -34.38
C ASN A 582 -24.58 -55.95 -34.96
N LYS A 583 -25.17 -55.08 -34.12
CA LYS A 583 -25.72 -53.79 -34.56
C LYS A 583 -24.65 -52.90 -35.19
N TYR A 584 -23.44 -52.90 -34.63
CA TYR A 584 -22.32 -52.12 -35.15
C TYR A 584 -21.82 -52.65 -36.50
N VAL A 585 -21.70 -53.97 -36.66
CA VAL A 585 -21.36 -54.63 -37.93
C VAL A 585 -22.42 -54.32 -39.00
N ASP A 586 -23.70 -54.41 -38.67
CA ASP A 586 -24.81 -54.05 -39.56
C ASP A 586 -24.78 -52.56 -39.96
N TYR A 587 -24.39 -51.68 -39.03
CA TYR A 587 -24.18 -50.27 -39.33
C TYR A 587 -23.02 -50.07 -40.31
N LEU A 588 -21.88 -50.74 -40.11
CA LEU A 588 -20.73 -50.66 -41.00
C LEU A 588 -21.04 -51.20 -42.40
N ASN A 589 -21.76 -52.31 -42.50
CA ASN A 589 -22.20 -52.89 -43.77
C ASN A 589 -23.11 -51.93 -44.55
N ARG A 590 -24.13 -51.37 -43.89
CA ARG A 590 -25.01 -50.36 -44.51
C ARG A 590 -24.25 -49.10 -44.95
N LYS A 591 -23.27 -48.66 -44.16
CA LYS A 591 -22.42 -47.51 -44.51
C LYS A 591 -21.54 -47.81 -45.73
N ARG A 592 -20.97 -49.02 -45.80
CA ARG A 592 -20.17 -49.49 -46.93
C ARG A 592 -21.01 -49.55 -48.21
N GLU A 593 -22.17 -50.18 -48.17
CA GLU A 593 -23.11 -50.24 -49.31
C GLU A 593 -23.52 -48.84 -49.80
N LYS A 594 -23.77 -47.91 -48.86
CA LYS A 594 -24.09 -46.52 -49.19
C LYS A 594 -22.92 -45.80 -49.88
N ASN A 595 -21.70 -46.02 -49.41
CA ASN A 595 -20.51 -45.44 -50.02
C ASN A 595 -20.20 -46.05 -51.39
N GLU A 596 -20.38 -47.36 -51.56
CA GLU A 596 -20.22 -48.04 -52.85
C GLU A 596 -21.26 -47.57 -53.88
N LYS A 597 -22.51 -47.35 -53.46
CA LYS A 597 -23.55 -46.72 -54.30
C LYS A 597 -23.17 -45.29 -54.71
N LEU A 598 -22.61 -44.50 -53.80
CA LEU A 598 -22.17 -43.12 -54.05
C LEU A 598 -20.97 -43.05 -55.02
N LEU A 599 -20.03 -43.99 -54.90
CA LEU A 599 -18.89 -44.15 -55.81
C LEU A 599 -19.35 -44.58 -57.21
N ARG A 600 -20.31 -45.49 -57.32
CA ARG A 600 -20.90 -45.89 -58.62
C ARG A 600 -21.63 -44.73 -59.30
N SER A 601 -22.35 -43.89 -58.55
CA SER A 601 -23.05 -42.72 -59.11
C SER A 601 -22.16 -41.54 -59.48
N THR A 602 -20.88 -41.54 -59.08
CA THR A 602 -19.90 -40.49 -59.43
C THR A 602 -18.95 -40.91 -60.56
N THR A 603 -19.03 -42.18 -61.00
CA THR A 603 -18.24 -42.75 -62.11
C THR A 603 -19.09 -42.98 -63.38
N THR A 604 -20.32 -42.46 -63.40
CA THR A 604 -21.23 -42.42 -64.55
C THR A 604 -21.51 -40.96 -64.84
#